data_AF-A0A3B9GQ68-F1
#
_entry.id   AF-A0A3B9GQ68-F1
#
_cell.length_a   1.000
_cell.length_b   1.000
_cell.length_c   1.000
_cell.angle_alpha   90.00
_cell.angle_beta   90.00
_cell.angle_gamma   90.00
#
_symmetry.space_group_name_H-M   'P 1'
#
loop_
_entity.id
_entity.type
_entity.pdbx_description
1 polymer ?
#
loop_
_entity_poly.entity_id
_entity_poly.type
_entity_poly.pdbx_seq_one_letter_code
_entity_poly.pdbx_strand_id
1 'polypeptide(L)'
;MELSQITYTQPYWIILLPLIGAASDIITGWIQASVNSSWDSTKMRKGLYRKAGELLVVLLGCVAEYAVPMARDAHIATFLSLYIVLMEIISVIENLDHAGVVIPAFLKDRLQKTKDSIDEGK
;
A
#
# COMPACT_ATOMS: atom_id res chain seq x y z
N MET A 1 24.51 -29.38 11.47
CA MET A 1 24.93 -28.21 10.68
C MET A 1 23.71 -27.80 9.87
N GLU A 2 22.79 -27.10 10.52
CA GLU A 2 21.52 -26.67 9.94
C GLU A 2 21.44 -25.16 10.01
N LEU A 3 21.97 -24.48 9.00
CA LEU A 3 21.83 -23.03 8.82
C LEU A 3 21.53 -22.69 7.35
N SER A 4 20.81 -23.56 6.64
CA SER A 4 20.33 -23.30 5.26
C SER A 4 18.81 -23.23 5.15
N GLN A 5 18.08 -23.20 6.27
CA GLN A 5 16.62 -23.13 6.31
C GLN A 5 16.07 -21.76 6.71
N ILE A 6 16.89 -20.69 6.63
CA ILE A 6 16.33 -19.33 6.69
C ILE A 6 15.72 -19.03 5.30
N THR A 7 14.55 -19.63 5.13
CA THR A 7 13.45 -19.32 4.21
C THR A 7 13.82 -18.45 3.02
N TYR A 8 13.93 -19.07 1.85
CA TYR A 8 13.69 -18.40 0.57
C TYR A 8 12.24 -17.90 0.57
N THR A 9 11.99 -16.73 1.16
CA THR A 9 10.77 -15.98 0.87
C THR A 9 10.79 -15.78 -0.64
N GLN A 10 9.99 -16.55 -1.36
CA GLN A 10 10.00 -16.57 -2.81
C GLN A 10 9.92 -15.12 -3.32
N PRO A 11 10.88 -14.61 -4.12
CA PRO A 11 11.01 -13.18 -4.40
C PRO A 11 9.77 -12.59 -5.08
N TYR A 12 8.92 -13.45 -5.65
CA TYR A 12 7.61 -13.10 -6.21
C TYR A 12 6.70 -12.37 -5.21
N TRP A 13 6.82 -12.64 -3.90
CA TRP A 13 6.00 -11.98 -2.88
C TRP A 13 6.26 -10.48 -2.74
N ILE A 14 7.47 -10.02 -3.08
CA ILE A 14 7.83 -8.59 -3.04
C ILE A 14 6.91 -7.78 -3.96
N ILE A 15 6.50 -8.35 -5.09
CA ILE A 15 5.60 -7.72 -6.06
C ILE A 15 4.14 -8.11 -5.81
N LEU A 16 3.90 -9.39 -5.46
CA LEU A 16 2.54 -9.92 -5.31
C LEU A 16 1.79 -9.29 -4.13
N LEU A 17 2.45 -9.02 -3.00
CA LEU A 17 1.80 -8.42 -1.83
C LEU A 17 1.32 -6.97 -2.10
N PRO A 18 2.16 -6.05 -2.63
CA PRO A 18 1.70 -4.74 -3.05
C PRO A 18 0.58 -4.79 -4.08
N LEU A 19 0.62 -5.75 -5.02
CA LEU A 19 -0.41 -5.92 -6.02
C LEU A 19 -1.76 -6.33 -5.41
N ILE A 20 -1.76 -7.28 -4.46
CA ILE A 20 -2.95 -7.69 -3.72
C ILE A 20 -3.48 -6.53 -2.87
N GLY A 21 -2.58 -5.77 -2.22
CA GLY A 21 -2.94 -4.56 -1.48
C GLY A 21 -3.66 -3.53 -2.37
N ALA A 22 -3.04 -3.17 -3.50
CA ALA A 22 -3.60 -2.23 -4.47
C ALA A 22 -4.96 -2.70 -5.02
N ALA A 23 -5.10 -3.99 -5.33
CA ALA A 23 -6.36 -4.55 -5.79
C ALA A 23 -7.45 -4.44 -4.70
N SER A 24 -7.10 -4.74 -3.44
CA SER A 24 -8.01 -4.63 -2.30
C SER A 24 -8.46 -3.18 -2.07
N ASP A 25 -7.55 -2.22 -2.20
CA ASP A 25 -7.88 -0.80 -2.09
C ASP A 25 -8.83 -0.34 -3.20
N ILE A 26 -8.57 -0.73 -4.45
CA ILE A 26 -9.46 -0.41 -5.57
C ILE A 26 -10.86 -0.99 -5.36
N ILE A 27 -10.95 -2.24 -4.89
CA ILE A 27 -12.24 -2.90 -4.59
C ILE A 27 -12.97 -2.17 -3.47
N THR A 28 -12.27 -1.81 -2.39
CA THR A 28 -12.89 -1.15 -1.23
C THR A 28 -13.30 0.29 -1.54
N GLY A 29 -12.52 1.02 -2.33
CA GLY A 29 -12.89 2.35 -2.83
C GLY A 29 -14.10 2.31 -3.77
N TRP A 30 -14.22 1.24 -4.57
CA TRP A 30 -15.41 0.99 -5.39
C TRP A 30 -16.66 0.73 -4.54
N ILE A 31 -16.53 -0.11 -3.50
CA ILE A 31 -17.61 -0.36 -2.52
C ILE A 31 -18.03 0.95 -1.85
N GLN A 32 -17.09 1.74 -1.35
CA GLN A 32 -17.34 3.04 -0.73
C GLN A 32 -18.11 3.98 -1.68
N ALA A 33 -17.68 4.10 -2.93
CA ALA A 33 -18.34 4.96 -3.92
C ALA A 33 -19.76 4.50 -4.24
N SER A 34 -19.98 3.17 -4.26
CA SER A 34 -21.29 2.58 -4.46
C SER A 34 -22.24 2.85 -3.30
N VAL A 35 -21.76 2.70 -2.05
CA VAL A 35 -22.55 2.98 -0.83
C VAL A 35 -22.95 4.46 -0.76
N ASN A 36 -22.01 5.35 -1.07
CA ASN A 36 -22.23 6.80 -0.99
C ASN A 36 -22.85 7.41 -2.26
N SER A 37 -23.21 6.60 -3.26
CA SER A 37 -23.72 7.03 -4.57
C SER A 37 -22.87 8.11 -5.26
N SER A 38 -21.56 8.14 -4.97
CA SER A 38 -20.64 9.22 -5.33
C SER A 38 -19.67 8.80 -6.44
N TRP A 39 -20.21 8.36 -7.57
CA TRP A 39 -19.43 7.86 -8.70
C TRP A 39 -18.72 8.99 -9.43
N ASP A 40 -17.45 9.18 -9.13
CA ASP A 40 -16.58 10.11 -9.84
C ASP A 40 -15.44 9.35 -10.53
N SER A 41 -15.58 9.18 -11.84
CA SER A 41 -14.59 8.50 -12.67
C SER A 41 -13.21 9.17 -12.63
N THR A 42 -13.15 10.49 -12.39
CA THR A 42 -11.89 11.23 -12.27
C THR A 42 -11.18 10.88 -10.97
N LYS A 43 -11.92 10.77 -9.87
CA LYS A 43 -11.36 10.29 -8.59
C LYS A 43 -10.83 8.87 -8.71
N MET A 44 -11.58 7.97 -9.35
CA MET A 44 -11.16 6.58 -9.55
C MET A 44 -9.90 6.46 -10.43
N ARG A 45 -9.81 7.21 -11.53
CA ARG A 45 -8.59 7.26 -12.37
C ARG A 45 -7.38 7.80 -11.59
N LYS A 46 -7.57 8.85 -10.79
CA LYS A 46 -6.51 9.41 -9.95
C LYS A 46 -6.02 8.39 -8.92
N GLY A 47 -6.94 7.64 -8.30
CA GLY A 47 -6.62 6.52 -7.43
C GLY A 47 -5.76 5.47 -8.14
N LEU A 48 -6.19 5.01 -9.31
CA LEU A 48 -5.47 4.02 -10.10
C LEU A 48 -4.05 4.47 -10.49
N TYR A 49 -3.87 5.72 -10.94
CA TYR A 49 -2.55 6.24 -11.28
C TYR A 49 -1.62 6.32 -10.06
N ARG A 50 -2.14 6.64 -8.88
CA ARG A 50 -1.37 6.60 -7.64
C ARG A 50 -0.86 5.19 -7.36
N LYS A 51 -1.74 4.18 -7.44
CA LYS A 51 -1.37 2.77 -7.22
C LYS A 51 -0.36 2.26 -8.24
N ALA A 52 -0.51 2.64 -9.50
CA ALA A 52 0.47 2.31 -10.54
C ALA A 52 1.86 2.90 -10.21
N GLY A 53 1.90 4.13 -9.68
CA GLY A 53 3.14 4.76 -9.23
C GLY A 53 3.79 4.03 -8.05
N GLU A 54 3.00 3.60 -7.06
CA GLU A 54 3.50 2.81 -5.92
C GLU A 54 4.10 1.47 -6.40
N LEU A 55 3.41 0.75 -7.28
CA LEU A 55 3.95 -0.49 -7.87
C LEU A 55 5.24 -0.24 -8.66
N LEU A 56 5.33 0.88 -9.39
CA LEU A 56 6.55 1.25 -10.09
C LEU A 56 7.72 1.48 -9.13
N VAL A 57 7.48 2.08 -7.95
CA VAL A 57 8.52 2.27 -6.92
C VAL A 57 9.07 0.93 -6.43
N VAL A 58 8.22 -0.08 -6.21
CA VAL A 58 8.69 -1.44 -5.85
C VAL A 58 9.54 -2.04 -6.97
N LEU A 59 9.09 -1.93 -8.22
CA LEU A 59 9.85 -2.42 -9.37
C LEU A 59 11.22 -1.76 -9.49
N LEU A 60 11.30 -0.44 -9.26
CA LEU A 60 12.58 0.27 -9.23
C LEU A 60 13.46 -0.20 -8.07
N GLY A 61 12.88 -0.53 -6.92
CA GLY A 61 13.58 -1.18 -5.81
C GLY A 61 14.22 -2.50 -6.22
N CYS A 62 13.48 -3.37 -6.90
CA CYS A 62 14.00 -4.64 -7.41
C CYS A 62 15.14 -4.44 -8.42
N VAL A 63 15.01 -3.47 -9.32
CA VAL A 63 16.07 -3.12 -10.27
C VAL A 63 17.30 -2.58 -9.54
N ALA A 64 17.12 -1.77 -8.48
CA ALA A 64 18.21 -1.24 -7.68
C ALA A 64 18.98 -2.36 -6.95
N GLU A 65 18.29 -3.33 -6.35
CA GLU A 65 18.93 -4.51 -5.74
C GLU A 65 19.69 -5.35 -6.78
N TYR A 66 19.17 -5.46 -8.00
CA TYR A 66 19.85 -6.17 -9.07
C TYR A 66 21.13 -5.46 -9.54
N ALA A 67 21.08 -4.12 -9.66
CA ALA A 67 22.17 -3.32 -10.22
C ALA A 67 23.23 -2.89 -9.19
N VAL A 68 22.86 -2.74 -7.91
CA VAL A 68 23.71 -2.14 -6.87
C VAL A 68 23.86 -3.10 -5.68
N PRO A 69 25.07 -3.64 -5.40
CA PRO A 69 25.29 -4.58 -4.30
C PRO A 69 24.86 -4.05 -2.93
N MET A 70 25.14 -2.77 -2.65
CA MET A 70 24.72 -2.13 -1.39
C MET A 70 23.19 -2.07 -1.23
N ALA A 71 22.45 -1.91 -2.32
CA ALA A 71 20.99 -1.92 -2.28
C ALA A 71 20.45 -3.32 -1.98
N ARG A 72 21.08 -4.35 -2.56
CA ARG A 72 20.76 -5.76 -2.30
C ARG A 72 21.00 -6.14 -0.85
N ASP A 73 22.16 -5.77 -0.30
CA ASP A 73 22.53 -6.09 1.07
C ASP A 73 21.63 -5.35 2.08
N ALA A 74 21.10 -4.18 1.69
CA ALA A 74 20.12 -3.43 2.46
C ALA A 74 18.66 -3.89 2.26
N HIS A 75 18.39 -4.85 1.36
CA HIS A 75 17.05 -5.37 1.05
C HIS A 75 16.01 -4.27 0.74
N ILE A 76 16.41 -3.26 -0.04
CA ILE A 76 15.60 -2.08 -0.36
C ILE A 76 14.23 -2.43 -0.96
N ALA A 77 14.15 -3.39 -1.88
CA ALA A 77 12.89 -3.79 -2.52
C ALA A 77 11.91 -4.38 -1.50
N THR A 78 12.41 -5.16 -0.55
CA THR A 78 11.61 -5.73 0.55
C THR A 78 11.07 -4.62 1.46
N PHE A 79 11.90 -3.63 1.80
CA PHE A 79 11.48 -2.48 2.60
C PHE A 79 10.41 -1.65 1.89
N LEU A 80 10.61 -1.34 0.61
CA LEU A 80 9.63 -0.58 -0.20
C LEU A 80 8.31 -1.33 -0.35
N SER A 81 8.37 -2.64 -0.59
CA SER A 81 7.19 -3.50 -0.65
C SER A 81 6.40 -3.49 0.66
N LEU A 82 7.08 -3.70 1.79
CA LEU A 82 6.46 -3.63 3.11
C LEU A 82 5.81 -2.27 3.37
N TYR A 83 6.54 -1.18 3.07
CA TYR A 83 6.03 0.18 3.21
C TYR A 83 4.74 0.39 2.40
N ILE A 84 4.72 -0.04 1.14
CA ILE A 84 3.53 0.10 0.29
C ILE A 84 2.38 -0.77 0.79
N VAL A 85 2.64 -2.00 1.20
CA VAL A 85 1.59 -2.88 1.78
C VAL A 85 0.95 -2.24 3.01
N LEU A 86 1.74 -1.63 3.89
CA LEU A 86 1.20 -0.91 5.05
C LEU A 86 0.33 0.29 4.63
N MET A 87 0.75 1.04 3.62
CA MET A 87 -0.03 2.14 3.07
C MET A 87 -1.34 1.66 2.41
N GLU A 88 -1.33 0.52 1.72
CA GLU A 88 -2.53 -0.09 1.15
C GLU A 88 -3.52 -0.54 2.24
N ILE A 89 -3.03 -1.14 3.33
CA ILE A 89 -3.87 -1.53 4.47
C ILE A 89 -4.57 -0.30 5.06
N ILE A 90 -3.83 0.81 5.24
CA ILE A 90 -4.40 2.06 5.73
C ILE A 90 -5.49 2.58 4.78
N SER A 91 -5.22 2.58 3.48
CA SER A 91 -6.15 3.04 2.43
C SER A 91 -7.43 2.20 2.39
N VAL A 92 -7.31 0.87 2.52
CA VAL A 92 -8.44 -0.07 2.65
C VAL A 92 -9.28 0.24 3.88
N ILE A 93 -8.65 0.44 5.04
CA ILE A 93 -9.34 0.77 6.28
C ILE A 93 -10.12 2.08 6.12
N GLU A 94 -9.54 3.09 5.49
CA GLU A 94 -10.21 4.38 5.24
C GLU A 94 -11.44 4.21 4.34
N ASN A 95 -11.33 3.46 3.24
CA ASN A 95 -12.47 3.20 2.35
C ASN A 95 -13.59 2.45 3.07
N LEU A 96 -13.25 1.50 3.94
CA LEU A 96 -14.21 0.73 4.74
C LEU A 96 -14.91 1.58 5.82
N ASP A 97 -14.21 2.49 6.50
CA ASP A 97 -14.84 3.44 7.46
C ASP A 97 -15.89 4.29 6.74
N HIS A 98 -15.53 4.83 5.58
CA HIS A 98 -16.43 5.61 4.75
C HIS A 98 -17.56 4.80 4.11
N ALA A 99 -17.44 3.48 4.02
CA ALA A 99 -18.51 2.57 3.60
C ALA A 99 -19.42 2.14 4.76
N GLY A 100 -19.14 2.57 5.99
CA GLY A 100 -19.94 2.27 7.18
C GLY A 100 -19.52 1.00 7.94
N VAL A 101 -18.35 0.43 7.64
CA VAL A 101 -17.80 -0.70 8.40
C VAL A 101 -17.20 -0.19 9.71
N VAL A 102 -17.62 -0.77 10.84
CA VAL A 102 -17.14 -0.38 12.16
C VAL A 102 -15.67 -0.74 12.33
N ILE A 103 -14.82 0.27 12.42
CA ILE A 103 -13.37 0.14 12.66
C ILE A 103 -13.05 0.56 14.09
N PRO A 104 -12.07 -0.08 14.76
CA PRO A 104 -11.64 0.31 16.09
C PRO A 104 -11.28 1.81 16.21
N ALA A 105 -11.79 2.48 17.25
CA ALA A 105 -11.62 3.92 17.45
C ALA A 105 -10.14 4.38 17.48
N PHE A 106 -9.24 3.53 17.99
CA PHE A 106 -7.81 3.84 18.03
C PHE A 106 -7.18 4.02 16.63
N LEU A 107 -7.74 3.38 15.58
CA LEU A 107 -7.30 3.58 14.20
C LEU A 107 -7.83 4.89 13.65
N LYS A 108 -9.10 5.20 13.93
CA LYS A 108 -9.75 6.44 13.49
C LYS A 108 -9.05 7.69 14.02
N ASP A 109 -8.70 7.68 15.30
CA ASP A 109 -8.01 8.81 15.96
C ASP A 109 -6.60 9.05 15.41
N ARG A 110 -5.90 8.00 14.97
CA ARG A 110 -4.54 8.10 14.40
C ARG A 110 -4.56 8.56 12.95
N LEU A 111 -5.53 8.10 12.17
CA LEU A 111 -5.70 8.51 10.77
C LEU A 111 -6.06 10.00 10.67
N GLN A 112 -7.00 10.46 11.52
CA GLN A 112 -7.41 11.87 11.53
C GLN A 112 -6.24 12.80 11.87
N LYS A 113 -5.50 12.50 12.93
CA LYS A 113 -4.31 13.29 13.33
C LYS A 113 -3.24 13.37 12.25
N THR A 114 -3.06 12.30 11.48
CA THR A 114 -2.07 12.27 10.39
C THR A 114 -2.51 13.18 9.24
N LYS A 115 -3.80 13.23 8.90
CA LYS A 115 -4.34 14.16 7.90
C LYS A 115 -4.21 15.62 8.33
N ASP A 116 -4.59 15.91 9.57
CA ASP A 116 -4.50 17.28 10.12
C ASP A 116 -3.05 17.80 10.06
N SER A 117 -2.07 16.94 10.38
CA SER A 117 -0.63 17.28 10.33
C SER A 117 -0.10 17.52 8.90
N ILE A 118 -0.67 16.86 7.90
CA ILE A 118 -0.25 17.01 6.48
C ILE A 118 -0.83 18.28 5.86
N ASP A 119 -2.03 18.69 6.29
CA ASP A 119 -2.67 19.91 5.80
C ASP A 119 -2.19 21.18 6.54
N GLU A 120 -1.75 21.06 7.80
CA GLU A 120 -1.10 22.17 8.54
C GLU A 120 0.34 22.45 8.08
N GLY A 121 1.00 21.47 7.45
CA GLY A 121 2.36 21.59 6.92
C GLY A 121 2.46 22.11 5.47
N LYS A 122 1.34 22.55 4.88
CA LYS A 122 1.26 23.13 3.53
C LYS A 122 1.07 24.65 3.55
#